data_AF-A0AAV6HVQ5-F1
#
_entry.id   AF-A0AAV6HVQ5-F1
#
_cell.length_a   1.000
_cell.length_b   1.000
_cell.length_c   1.000
_cell.angle_alpha   90.00
_cell.angle_beta   90.00
_cell.angle_gamma   90.00
#
_symmetry.space_group_name_H-M   'P 1'
#
loop_
_entity.id
_entity.type
_entity.pdbx_description
1 polymer ?
#
loop_
_entity_poly.entity_id
_entity_poly.type
_entity_poly.pdbx_seq_one_letter_code
_entity_poly.pdbx_strand_id
1 'polypeptide(L)'
;MFASFKVAVVMPNLDELLKDTPTHIFASVWFEWRKINFYATHYSELVRLAALYKYGGLYLDSDILVLRPLSSLNNTVGLEDLQAGSSLNGAVMSFGKHR
;
A
#
# COMPACT_ATOMS: atom_id res chain seq x y z
N MET A 1 8.96 -1.27 -29.96
CA MET A 1 9.17 0.06 -29.36
C MET A 1 8.84 -0.06 -27.89
N PHE A 2 9.85 -0.07 -27.01
CA PHE A 2 9.59 -0.10 -25.56
C PHE A 2 9.02 1.27 -25.18
N ALA A 3 7.79 1.29 -24.66
CA ALA A 3 7.24 2.53 -24.10
C ALA A 3 8.11 2.94 -22.91
N SER A 4 8.53 4.21 -22.87
CA SER A 4 9.22 4.76 -21.70
C SER A 4 8.26 4.79 -20.52
N PHE A 5 8.59 4.08 -19.44
CA PHE A 5 7.81 4.14 -18.21
C PHE A 5 8.01 5.50 -17.53
N LYS A 6 6.91 6.09 -17.04
CA LYS A 6 6.96 7.28 -16.18
C LYS A 6 7.09 6.81 -14.74
N VAL A 7 8.28 6.91 -14.18
CA VAL A 7 8.57 6.52 -12.79
C VAL A 7 8.89 7.77 -11.99
N ALA A 8 8.24 7.91 -10.83
CA ALA A 8 8.56 8.94 -9.84
C ALA A 8 8.96 8.24 -8.54
N VAL A 9 10.04 8.70 -7.93
CA VAL A 9 10.47 8.27 -6.60
C VAL A 9 10.15 9.40 -5.62
N VAL A 10 9.34 9.10 -4.62
CA VAL A 10 8.88 10.08 -3.64
C VAL A 10 9.13 9.55 -2.23
N MET A 11 9.53 10.45 -1.32
CA MET A 11 9.47 10.20 0.11
C MET A 11 8.27 10.96 0.66
N PRO A 12 7.12 10.32 0.90
CA PRO A 12 5.94 11.03 1.36
C PRO A 12 6.19 11.59 2.77
N ASN A 13 5.79 12.85 2.98
CA ASN A 13 5.61 13.36 4.33
C ASN A 13 4.46 12.58 4.98
N LEU A 14 4.75 11.89 6.08
CA LEU A 14 3.77 11.01 6.72
C LEU A 14 2.54 11.79 7.19
N ASP A 15 2.73 12.95 7.81
CA ASP A 15 1.60 13.76 8.29
C ASP A 15 0.69 14.19 7.13
N GLU A 16 1.26 14.63 6.01
CA GLU A 16 0.51 15.01 4.82
C GLU A 16 -0.20 13.83 4.14
N LEU A 17 0.44 12.66 4.12
CA LEU A 17 -0.14 11.44 3.55
C LEU A 17 -1.35 11.00 4.38
N LEU A 18 -1.22 11.00 5.71
CA LEU A 18 -2.26 10.56 6.63
C LEU A 18 -3.32 11.64 6.90
N LYS A 19 -3.07 12.90 6.55
CA LYS A 19 -4.06 13.96 6.68
C LYS A 19 -5.35 13.59 5.95
N ASP A 20 -6.47 13.80 6.66
CA ASP A 20 -7.84 13.49 6.22
C ASP A 20 -8.12 11.99 6.03
N THR A 21 -7.28 11.11 6.59
CA THR A 21 -7.56 9.67 6.70
C THR A 21 -7.91 9.32 8.15
N PRO A 22 -8.63 8.19 8.38
CA PRO A 22 -8.85 7.67 9.74
C PRO A 22 -7.54 7.37 10.50
N THR A 23 -6.41 7.29 9.80
CA THR A 23 -5.10 6.96 10.37
C THR A 23 -4.24 8.18 10.69
N HIS A 24 -4.75 9.43 10.54
CA HIS A 24 -3.98 10.64 10.87
C HIS A 24 -3.45 10.65 12.31
N ILE A 25 -4.18 10.03 13.24
CA ILE A 25 -3.74 9.85 14.63
C ILE A 25 -2.33 9.24 14.77
N PHE A 26 -1.90 8.39 13.83
CA PHE A 26 -0.59 7.75 13.86
C PHE A 26 0.56 8.73 13.61
N ALA A 27 0.32 9.86 12.93
CA ALA A 27 1.33 10.91 12.76
C ALA A 27 1.77 11.49 14.13
N SER A 28 0.83 11.61 15.08
CA SER A 28 1.10 12.17 16.41
C SER A 28 1.95 11.28 17.31
N VAL A 29 1.88 9.95 17.11
CA VAL A 29 2.60 8.95 17.93
C VAL A 29 3.84 8.39 17.24
N TRP A 30 4.18 8.91 16.06
CA TRP A 30 5.27 8.44 15.20
C TRP A 30 6.60 8.22 15.94
N PHE A 31 7.01 9.17 16.77
CA PHE A 31 8.30 9.13 17.47
C PHE A 31 8.42 7.99 18.49
N GLU A 32 7.30 7.56 19.08
CA GLU A 32 7.27 6.40 19.97
C GLU A 32 7.09 5.12 19.16
N TRP A 33 6.27 5.17 18.12
CA TRP A 33 6.00 4.03 17.27
C TRP A 33 7.26 3.54 16.54
N ARG A 34 8.18 4.42 16.16
CA ARG A 34 9.48 4.01 15.55
C ARG A 34 10.42 3.21 16.45
N LYS A 35 10.09 3.03 17.73
CA LYS A 35 10.87 2.26 18.70
C LYS A 35 10.35 0.84 18.90
N ILE A 36 9.18 0.51 18.35
CA ILE A 36 8.58 -0.83 18.53
C ILE A 36 9.22 -1.86 17.60
N ASN A 37 9.12 -3.13 17.97
CA ASN A 37 9.48 -4.24 17.10
C ASN A 37 8.61 -4.25 15.84
N PHE A 38 9.18 -4.66 14.70
CA PHE A 38 8.49 -4.73 13.40
C PHE A 38 7.98 -3.39 12.86
N TYR A 39 8.52 -2.27 13.34
CA TYR A 39 8.14 -0.94 12.88
C TYR A 39 8.16 -0.78 11.35
N ALA A 40 9.19 -1.30 10.66
CA ALA A 40 9.26 -1.19 9.20
C ALA A 40 8.07 -1.88 8.52
N THR A 41 7.66 -3.05 9.02
CA THR A 41 6.50 -3.80 8.53
C THR A 41 5.22 -2.99 8.76
N HIS A 42 4.94 -2.58 10.00
CA HIS A 42 3.74 -1.80 10.33
C HIS A 42 3.69 -0.44 9.62
N TYR A 43 4.84 0.19 9.42
CA TYR A 43 4.94 1.44 8.69
C TYR A 43 4.58 1.24 7.21
N SER A 44 5.10 0.18 6.58
CA SER A 44 4.75 -0.13 5.20
C SER A 44 3.25 -0.44 5.03
N GLU A 45 2.63 -1.16 5.97
CA GLU A 45 1.17 -1.40 6.00
C GLU A 45 0.39 -0.09 6.06
N LEU A 46 0.78 0.82 6.96
CA LEU A 46 0.11 2.10 7.12
C LEU A 46 0.23 2.96 5.85
N VAL A 47 1.44 3.08 5.30
CA VAL A 47 1.71 3.91 4.12
C VAL A 47 0.95 3.39 2.90
N ARG A 48 0.95 2.07 2.65
CA ARG A 48 0.25 1.50 1.48
C ARG A 48 -1.25 1.70 1.55
N LEU A 49 -1.85 1.49 2.72
CA LEU A 49 -3.29 1.65 2.91
C LEU A 49 -3.69 3.13 2.84
N ALA A 50 -2.91 4.03 3.42
CA ALA A 50 -3.17 5.47 3.34
C ALA A 50 -3.05 6.00 1.90
N ALA A 51 -2.04 5.55 1.15
CA ALA A 51 -1.88 5.90 -0.25
C ALA A 51 -3.06 5.41 -1.10
N LEU A 52 -3.46 4.14 -0.94
CA LEU A 52 -4.63 3.58 -1.62
C LEU A 52 -5.93 4.30 -1.23
N TYR A 53 -6.11 4.65 0.04
CA TYR A 53 -7.26 5.41 0.49
C TYR A 53 -7.34 6.78 -0.21
N LYS A 54 -6.23 7.52 -0.24
CA LYS A 54 -6.18 8.90 -0.73
C LYS A 54 -6.18 9.02 -2.25
N TYR A 55 -5.56 8.06 -2.94
CA TYR A 55 -5.32 8.14 -4.38
C TYR A 55 -6.03 7.04 -5.18
N GLY A 56 -6.44 5.95 -4.54
CA GLY A 56 -6.83 4.72 -5.23
C GLY A 56 -5.67 4.13 -6.02
N GLY A 57 -6.00 3.23 -6.94
CA GLY A 57 -5.04 2.60 -7.85
C GLY A 57 -4.56 1.24 -7.36
N LEU A 58 -3.35 0.88 -7.79
CA LEU A 58 -2.72 -0.41 -7.56
C LEU A 58 -1.49 -0.23 -6.66
N TYR A 59 -1.42 -1.00 -5.58
CA TYR A 59 -0.24 -1.18 -4.77
C TYR A 59 0.39 -2.55 -5.04
N LEU A 60 1.72 -2.58 -5.08
CA LEU A 60 2.55 -3.78 -5.20
C LEU A 60 3.72 -3.65 -4.22
N ASP A 61 4.04 -4.72 -3.51
CA ASP A 61 5.34 -4.82 -2.83
C ASP A 61 6.48 -4.82 -3.86
N SER A 62 7.65 -4.32 -3.46
CA SER A 62 8.78 -4.09 -4.37
C SER A 62 9.43 -5.36 -4.90
N ASP A 63 9.14 -6.50 -4.29
CA ASP A 63 9.62 -7.83 -4.65
C ASP A 63 8.62 -8.62 -5.53
N ILE A 64 7.52 -7.99 -5.97
CA ILE A 64 6.56 -8.60 -6.87
C ILE A 64 7.03 -8.52 -8.33
N LEU A 65 7.10 -9.69 -8.98
CA LEU A 65 7.32 -9.79 -10.43
C LEU A 65 5.98 -9.84 -11.18
N VAL A 66 5.69 -8.82 -11.98
CA VAL A 66 4.46 -8.73 -12.77
C VAL A 66 4.62 -9.49 -14.10
N LEU A 67 3.91 -10.61 -14.24
CA LEU A 67 3.96 -11.46 -15.45
C LEU A 67 2.94 -11.07 -16.53
N ARG A 68 1.86 -10.38 -16.16
CA ARG A 68 0.77 -9.98 -17.06
C ARG A 68 0.23 -8.60 -16.68
N PRO A 69 -0.38 -7.87 -17.63
CA PRO A 69 -1.03 -6.60 -17.32
C PRO A 69 -2.08 -6.76 -16.20
N LEU A 70 -2.05 -5.85 -15.23
CA LEU A 70 -2.94 -5.86 -14.06
C LEU A 70 -4.14 -4.91 -14.21
N SER A 71 -4.38 -4.39 -15.42
CA SER A 71 -5.41 -3.38 -15.69
C SER A 71 -6.85 -3.85 -15.46
N SER A 72 -7.08 -5.16 -15.30
CA SER A 72 -8.39 -5.72 -14.98
C SER A 72 -8.69 -5.78 -13.48
N LEU A 73 -7.71 -5.52 -12.60
CA LEU A 73 -7.92 -5.57 -11.15
C LEU A 73 -8.74 -4.38 -10.68
N ASN A 74 -9.81 -4.64 -9.93
CA ASN A 74 -10.68 -3.63 -9.35
C ASN A 74 -11.21 -4.13 -7.99
N ASN A 75 -10.98 -3.37 -6.93
CA ASN A 75 -11.37 -3.73 -5.55
C ASN A 75 -10.93 -5.16 -5.20
N THR A 76 -9.64 -5.42 -5.34
CA THR A 76 -9.01 -6.74 -5.20
C THR A 76 -7.92 -6.71 -4.14
N VAL A 77 -7.78 -7.80 -3.39
CA VAL A 77 -6.69 -8.06 -2.44
C VAL A 77 -6.06 -9.40 -2.79
N GLY A 78 -4.74 -9.52 -2.62
CA GLY A 78 -4.00 -10.75 -2.82
C GLY A 78 -4.38 -11.84 -1.82
N LEU A 79 -4.37 -13.09 -2.30
CA LEU A 79 -4.52 -14.28 -1.48
C LEU A 79 -3.15 -14.95 -1.34
N GLU A 80 -2.78 -15.33 -0.12
CA GLU A 80 -1.45 -15.91 0.18
C GLU A 80 -1.32 -17.35 -0.33
N ASP A 81 -2.40 -18.14 -0.26
CA ASP A 81 -2.42 -19.55 -0.69
C ASP A 81 -3.81 -19.92 -1.22
N LEU A 82 -3.94 -21.00 -1.99
CA LEU A 82 -5.19 -21.52 -2.53
C LEU A 82 -5.85 -22.57 -1.62
N GLN A 83 -5.28 -22.85 -0.45
CA GLN A 83 -5.81 -23.82 0.51
C GLN A 83 -7.06 -23.32 1.24
N ALA A 84 -7.90 -24.24 1.74
CA ALA A 84 -9.08 -23.88 2.54
C ALA A 84 -8.64 -23.19 3.85
N GLY A 85 -9.14 -21.98 4.09
CA GLY A 85 -8.71 -21.13 5.21
C GLY A 85 -7.55 -20.19 4.90
N SER A 86 -7.27 -19.97 3.61
CA SER A 86 -6.18 -19.11 3.15
C SER A 86 -6.33 -17.65 3.63
N SER A 87 -5.21 -17.11 4.10
CA SER A 87 -5.10 -15.72 4.53
C SER A 87 -5.00 -14.79 3.33
N LEU A 88 -5.55 -13.58 3.49
CA LEU A 88 -5.28 -12.45 2.60
C LEU A 88 -3.89 -11.90 2.89
N ASN A 89 -3.25 -11.33 1.87
CA ASN A 89 -1.99 -10.60 2.01
C ASN A 89 -2.09 -9.17 1.48
N GLY A 90 -1.21 -8.32 1.96
CA GLY A 90 -1.11 -6.91 1.55
C GLY A 90 -0.18 -6.67 0.36
N ALA A 91 0.35 -7.72 -0.27
CA ALA A 91 1.40 -7.61 -1.28
C ALA A 91 0.90 -7.09 -2.63
N VAL A 92 -0.38 -7.33 -2.94
CA VAL A 92 -1.07 -6.81 -4.12
C VAL A 92 -2.47 -6.34 -3.73
N MET A 93 -2.76 -5.06 -3.97
CA MET A 93 -4.06 -4.48 -3.66
C MET A 93 -4.46 -3.48 -4.75
N SER A 94 -5.72 -3.54 -5.20
CA SER A 94 -6.29 -2.58 -6.15
C SER A 94 -7.60 -2.05 -5.60
N PHE A 95 -7.71 -0.72 -5.44
CA PHE A 95 -8.93 -0.10 -4.93
C PHE A 95 -9.26 1.20 -5.67
N GLY A 96 -10.55 1.49 -5.78
CA GLY A 96 -11.00 2.83 -6.16
C GLY A 96 -10.63 3.86 -5.09
N LYS A 97 -10.43 5.11 -5.50
CA LYS A 97 -10.17 6.22 -4.59
C LYS A 97 -11.35 6.42 -3.62
N HIS A 98 -11.06 6.71 -2.35
CA HIS A 98 -12.09 7.09 -1.38
C HIS A 98 -12.74 8.42 -1.79
N ARG A 99 -14.08 8.47 -1.74
CA ARG A 99 -14.89 9.60 -2.25
C ARG A 99 -14.62 10.89 -1.48
#